data_AF-A0A957UNW3-F1
#
_entry.id   AF-A0A957UNW3-F1
#
_cell.length_a   1.000
_cell.length_b   1.000
_cell.length_c   1.000
_cell.angle_alpha   90.00
_cell.angle_beta   90.00
_cell.angle_gamma   90.00
#
_symmetry.space_group_name_H-M   'P 1'
#
loop_
_entity.id
_entity.type
_entity.pdbx_description
1 polymer ?
#
loop_
_entity_poly.entity_id
_entity_poly.type
_entity_poly.pdbx_seq_one_letter_code
_entity_poly.pdbx_strand_id
1 'polypeptide(L)'
;MYSRSRINLGFSNVADTTSGIKQVRLRDFEVPMSGGFYMVEYMEELAEFFEIGQEIVCYANQQDLAAKIHYYLQHEDEREQIRQAGWRRATRDHSWQRRLSDSFAQMQLRDVTPSKPEIHA
;
A
#
# COMPACT_ATOMS: atom_id res chain seq x y z
N MET A 1 11.71 -5.44 -8.33
CA MET A 1 12.09 -6.21 -7.13
C MET A 1 10.84 -6.83 -6.51
N TYR A 2 9.82 -6.05 -6.13
CA TYR A 2 8.57 -6.57 -5.56
C TYR A 2 7.66 -7.35 -6.54
N SER A 3 7.60 -6.93 -7.81
CA SER A 3 6.79 -7.61 -8.84
C SER A 3 7.32 -8.96 -9.31
N ARG A 4 8.54 -9.35 -8.86
CA ARG A 4 9.12 -10.67 -9.16
C ARG A 4 8.90 -11.68 -8.04
N SER A 5 8.44 -11.23 -6.86
CA SER A 5 8.08 -12.07 -5.73
C SER A 5 6.59 -12.42 -5.81
N ARG A 6 6.25 -13.67 -5.47
CA ARG A 6 4.84 -14.11 -5.42
C ARG A 6 4.07 -13.48 -4.26
N ILE A 7 4.75 -13.25 -3.14
CA ILE A 7 4.20 -12.61 -1.94
C ILE A 7 5.25 -11.66 -1.37
N ASN A 8 4.85 -10.42 -1.05
CA ASN A 8 5.68 -9.42 -0.40
C ASN A 8 5.14 -9.18 1.01
N LEU A 9 6.00 -9.36 2.02
CA LEU A 9 5.62 -9.29 3.43
C LEU A 9 5.91 -7.91 4.04
N GLY A 10 4.89 -7.34 4.68
CA GLY A 10 4.98 -6.11 5.46
C GLY A 10 4.88 -6.37 6.96
N PHE A 11 5.79 -5.80 7.74
CA PHE A 11 5.78 -5.85 9.21
C PHE A 11 5.60 -4.43 9.74
N SER A 12 4.64 -4.26 10.66
CA SER A 12 4.19 -2.93 11.10
C SER A 12 4.80 -2.50 12.44
N ASN A 13 5.50 -3.41 13.13
CA ASN A 13 6.12 -3.14 14.42
C ASN A 13 7.33 -2.20 14.29
N VAL A 14 7.39 -1.22 15.21
CA VAL A 14 8.56 -0.36 15.40
C VAL A 14 9.50 -1.06 16.40
N ALA A 15 10.74 -1.32 15.97
CA ALA A 15 11.71 -2.16 16.68
C ALA A 15 12.12 -1.68 18.09
N ASP A 16 11.75 -0.46 18.48
CA ASP A 16 12.23 0.20 19.70
C ASP A 16 11.10 0.76 20.59
N THR A 17 9.87 0.28 20.42
CA THR A 17 8.75 0.70 21.27
C THR A 17 8.34 -0.39 22.24
N THR A 18 8.55 -0.16 23.53
CA THR A 18 7.99 -0.93 24.66
C THR A 18 6.46 -1.01 24.63
N SER A 19 5.82 -0.14 23.84
CA SER A 19 4.37 0.04 23.72
C SER A 19 3.72 -0.66 22.52
N GLY A 20 4.48 -1.35 21.65
CA GLY A 20 3.90 -2.11 20.53
C GLY A 20 3.15 -1.27 19.49
N ILE A 21 3.61 -0.04 19.25
CA ILE A 21 2.96 0.89 18.31
C ILE A 21 3.18 0.39 16.88
N LYS A 22 2.07 0.28 16.13
CA LYS A 22 2.08 -0.01 14.71
C LYS A 22 1.97 1.30 13.92
N GLN A 23 2.60 1.36 12.75
CA GLN A 23 2.57 2.54 11.88
C GLN A 23 2.41 2.12 10.43
N VAL A 24 1.66 2.91 9.65
CA VAL A 24 1.70 2.82 8.18
C VAL A 24 3.09 3.20 7.70
N ARG A 25 3.62 2.39 6.79
CA ARG A 25 4.94 2.55 6.18
C ARG A 25 4.76 2.88 4.70
N LEU A 26 5.75 3.55 4.13
CA LEU A 26 5.75 3.86 2.69
C LEU A 26 5.60 2.60 1.82
N ARG A 27 6.18 1.47 2.26
CA ARG A 27 6.07 0.18 1.56
C ARG A 27 4.64 -0.36 1.44
N ASP A 28 3.73 0.08 2.32
CA ASP A 28 2.33 -0.31 2.25
C ASP A 28 1.68 0.18 0.95
N PHE A 29 2.23 1.24 0.36
CA PHE A 29 1.81 1.80 -0.92
C PHE A 29 2.74 1.39 -2.06
N GLU A 30 4.07 1.40 -1.84
CA GLU A 30 5.05 1.10 -2.90
C GLU A 30 4.92 -0.33 -3.44
N VAL A 31 4.64 -1.30 -2.57
CA VAL A 31 4.50 -2.69 -3.00
C VAL A 31 3.29 -2.87 -3.92
N PRO A 32 2.04 -2.48 -3.52
CA PRO A 32 0.91 -2.51 -4.44
C PRO A 32 1.13 -1.67 -5.70
N MET A 33 1.69 -0.45 -5.58
CA MET A 33 1.93 0.46 -6.71
C MET A 33 2.93 -0.12 -7.72
N SER A 34 3.91 -0.89 -7.27
CA SER A 34 4.84 -1.63 -8.14
C SER A 34 4.25 -2.90 -8.77
N GLY A 35 2.99 -3.21 -8.43
CA GLY A 35 2.28 -4.39 -8.90
C GLY A 35 2.66 -5.67 -8.14
N GLY A 36 3.17 -5.58 -6.91
CA GLY A 36 3.42 -6.74 -6.07
C GLY A 36 2.18 -7.16 -5.28
N PHE A 37 1.97 -8.47 -5.08
CA PHE A 37 0.94 -8.95 -4.15
C PHE A 37 1.41 -8.67 -2.73
N TYR A 38 0.62 -7.92 -1.97
CA TYR A 38 1.01 -7.40 -0.67
C TYR A 38 0.26 -8.08 0.47
N MET A 39 1.04 -8.60 1.43
CA MET A 39 0.54 -9.22 2.65
C MET A 39 1.22 -8.55 3.86
N VAL A 40 0.44 -7.92 4.73
CA VAL A 40 0.96 -7.06 5.80
C VAL A 40 0.33 -7.39 7.14
N GLU A 41 1.04 -7.12 8.23
CA GLU A 41 0.47 -7.25 9.56
C GLU A 41 -0.72 -6.29 9.73
N TYR A 42 -1.84 -6.81 10.24
CA TYR A 42 -3.05 -6.02 10.42
C TYR A 42 -2.83 -4.82 11.33
N MET A 43 -3.38 -3.69 10.89
CA MET A 43 -3.49 -2.43 11.60
C MET A 43 -4.77 -1.73 11.12
N GLU A 44 -5.51 -1.13 12.05
CA GLU A 44 -6.80 -0.50 11.77
C GLU A 44 -6.72 0.57 10.68
N GLU A 45 -5.70 1.44 10.74
CA GLU A 45 -5.49 2.54 9.78
C GLU A 45 -5.35 2.06 8.33
N LEU A 46 -4.94 0.81 8.08
CA LEU A 46 -4.82 0.28 6.71
C LEU A 46 -6.18 0.21 5.99
N ALA A 47 -7.27 0.07 6.74
CA ALA A 47 -8.63 0.06 6.19
C ALA A 47 -9.05 1.44 5.63
N GLU A 48 -8.38 2.53 6.03
CA GLU A 48 -8.61 3.87 5.46
C GLU A 48 -8.01 4.00 4.06
N PHE A 49 -6.97 3.22 3.76
CA PHE A 49 -6.22 3.31 2.51
C PHE A 49 -6.61 2.24 1.48
N PHE A 50 -7.03 1.07 1.95
CA PHE A 50 -7.31 -0.11 1.13
C PHE A 50 -8.50 -0.92 1.64
N GLU A 51 -9.18 -1.61 0.71
CA GLU A 51 -10.18 -2.62 1.02
C GLU A 51 -9.50 -3.97 1.35
N ILE A 52 -9.40 -4.27 2.64
CA ILE A 52 -8.71 -5.47 3.13
C ILE A 52 -9.39 -6.75 2.62
N GLY A 53 -8.59 -7.68 2.11
CA GLY A 53 -9.03 -8.93 1.49
C GLY A 53 -9.33 -8.81 -0.01
N GLN A 54 -9.44 -7.60 -0.54
CA GLN A 54 -9.71 -7.36 -1.97
C GLN A 54 -8.58 -6.60 -2.66
N GLU A 55 -7.96 -5.62 -2.00
CA GLU A 55 -6.87 -4.81 -2.54
C GLU A 55 -5.51 -5.17 -1.91
N ILE A 56 -5.50 -5.56 -0.63
CA ILE A 56 -4.33 -6.07 0.10
C ILE A 56 -4.76 -7.19 1.05
N VAL A 57 -3.82 -8.02 1.51
CA VAL A 57 -4.10 -9.06 2.52
C VAL A 57 -3.47 -8.68 3.85
N CYS A 58 -4.24 -8.77 4.93
CA CYS A 58 -3.71 -8.59 6.28
C CYS A 58 -3.55 -9.93 7.01
N TYR A 59 -2.56 -10.05 7.89
CA TYR A 59 -2.44 -11.16 8.85
C TYR A 59 -2.41 -10.67 10.29
N ALA A 60 -2.94 -11.46 11.22
CA ALA A 60 -3.08 -11.07 12.64
C ALA A 60 -1.89 -11.53 13.51
N ASN A 61 -1.28 -12.67 13.17
CA ASN A 61 -0.19 -13.29 13.94
C ASN A 61 0.62 -14.26 13.05
N GLN A 62 1.65 -14.88 13.61
CA GLN A 62 2.55 -15.78 12.87
C GLN A 62 1.87 -17.03 12.30
N GLN A 63 0.89 -17.60 13.01
CA GLN A 63 0.16 -18.78 12.54
C GLN A 63 -0.72 -18.42 11.35
N ASP A 64 -1.45 -17.30 11.43
CA ASP A 64 -2.26 -16.76 10.34
C ASP A 64 -1.40 -16.37 9.12
N LEU A 65 -0.24 -15.75 9.35
CA LEU A 65 0.73 -15.45 8.30
C LEU A 65 1.15 -16.72 7.54
N ALA A 66 1.56 -17.77 8.26
CA ALA A 66 1.98 -19.03 7.65
C ALA A 66 0.84 -19.69 6.85
N ALA A 67 -0.36 -19.72 7.42
CA ALA A 67 -1.54 -20.27 6.76
C ALA A 67 -1.87 -19.51 5.47
N LYS A 68 -1.89 -18.17 5.51
CA LYS A 68 -2.15 -17.33 4.33
C LYS A 68 -1.07 -17.43 3.27
N ILE A 69 0.21 -17.53 3.66
CA ILE A 69 1.29 -17.78 2.69
C ILE A 69 1.02 -19.08 1.94
N HIS A 70 0.72 -20.18 2.64
CA HIS A 70 0.43 -21.46 1.98
C HIS A 70 -0.81 -21.37 1.09
N TYR A 71 -1.88 -20.76 1.58
CA TYR A 71 -3.12 -20.58 0.83
C TYR A 71 -2.88 -19.79 -0.47
N TYR A 72 -2.33 -18.58 -0.39
CA TYR A 72 -2.15 -17.74 -1.58
C TYR A 72 -1.05 -18.25 -2.52
N LEU A 73 -0.14 -19.12 -2.07
CA LEU A 73 0.77 -19.84 -2.98
C LEU A 73 0.07 -20.93 -3.79
N GLN A 74 -1.11 -21.39 -3.38
CA GLN A 74 -1.91 -22.39 -4.11
C GLN A 74 -3.07 -21.77 -4.91
N HIS A 75 -3.48 -20.55 -4.57
CA HIS A 75 -4.60 -19.83 -5.20
C HIS A 75 -4.09 -18.67 -6.05
N GLU A 76 -3.56 -18.98 -7.24
CA GLU A 76 -2.95 -17.98 -8.13
C GLU A 76 -3.94 -16.96 -8.68
N ASP A 77 -5.11 -17.40 -9.14
CA ASP A 77 -6.10 -16.50 -9.74
C ASP A 77 -6.61 -15.47 -8.73
N GLU A 78 -6.95 -15.92 -7.51
CA GLU A 78 -7.35 -15.04 -6.41
C GLU A 78 -6.23 -14.07 -6.03
N ARG A 79 -5.00 -14.57 -5.90
CA ARG A 79 -3.82 -13.74 -5.60
C ARG A 79 -3.62 -12.67 -6.66
N GLU A 80 -3.78 -13.01 -7.94
CA GLU A 80 -3.63 -12.08 -9.06
C GLU A 80 -4.75 -11.04 -9.11
N GLN A 81 -6.00 -11.44 -8.83
CA GLN A 81 -7.13 -10.51 -8.72
C GLN A 81 -6.88 -9.46 -7.64
N ILE A 82 -6.46 -9.88 -6.45
CA ILE A 82 -6.13 -8.98 -5.33
C ILE A 82 -4.96 -8.08 -5.70
N ARG A 83 -3.88 -8.64 -6.26
CA ARG A 83 -2.70 -7.88 -6.71
C ARG A 83 -3.08 -6.76 -7.68
N GLN A 84 -3.92 -7.06 -8.67
CA GLN A 84 -4.37 -6.07 -9.64
C GLN A 84 -5.27 -5.00 -9.03
N ALA A 85 -6.15 -5.37 -8.10
CA ALA A 85 -7.00 -4.42 -7.38
C ALA A 85 -6.16 -3.47 -6.53
N GLY A 86 -5.21 -3.99 -5.75
CA GLY A 86 -4.25 -3.18 -4.98
C GLY A 86 -3.41 -2.25 -5.85
N TRP A 87 -2.95 -2.74 -7.00
CA TRP A 87 -2.21 -1.92 -7.96
C TRP A 87 -3.05 -0.75 -8.50
N ARG A 88 -4.31 -1.02 -8.90
CA ARG A 88 -5.25 0.02 -9.35
C ARG A 88 -5.51 1.04 -8.25
N ARG A 89 -5.74 0.60 -7.01
CA ARG A 89 -5.95 1.49 -5.86
C ARG A 89 -4.76 2.40 -5.64
N ALA A 90 -3.56 1.82 -5.52
CA ALA A 90 -2.36 2.56 -5.18
C ALA A 90 -1.95 3.56 -6.27
N THR A 91 -2.03 3.18 -7.54
CA THR A 91 -1.69 4.08 -8.65
C THR A 91 -2.69 5.23 -8.82
N ARG A 92 -3.98 4.99 -8.54
CA ARG A 92 -5.04 6.00 -8.65
C ARG A 92 -5.02 7.02 -7.50
N ASP A 93 -4.86 6.54 -6.27
CA ASP A 93 -5.13 7.36 -5.08
C ASP A 93 -3.87 7.72 -4.28
N HIS A 94 -2.81 6.91 -4.35
CA HIS A 94 -1.66 7.01 -3.44
C HIS A 94 -0.39 7.54 -4.09
N SER A 95 -0.48 8.15 -5.29
CA SER A 95 0.64 8.90 -5.87
C SER A 95 0.92 10.18 -5.06
N TRP A 96 2.18 10.62 -5.01
CA TRP A 96 2.54 11.85 -4.31
C TRP A 96 1.78 13.07 -4.82
N GLN A 97 1.63 13.18 -6.14
CA GLN A 97 0.85 14.23 -6.77
C GLN A 97 -0.59 14.23 -6.23
N ARG A 98 -1.25 13.06 -6.24
CA ARG A 98 -2.62 12.94 -5.75
C ARG A 98 -2.75 13.28 -4.28
N ARG A 99 -1.92 12.67 -3.42
CA ARG A 99 -2.01 12.87 -1.96
C ARG A 99 -1.70 14.30 -1.55
N LEU A 100 -0.73 14.97 -2.20
CA LEU A 100 -0.42 16.37 -1.93
C LEU A 100 -1.56 17.28 -2.40
N SER A 101 -2.09 17.08 -3.61
CA SER A 101 -3.24 17.83 -4.12
C SER A 101 -4.47 17.67 -3.20
N ASP A 102 -4.78 16.45 -2.78
CA ASP A 102 -5.89 16.18 -1.85
C ASP A 102 -5.64 16.86 -0.49
N SER A 103 -4.41 16.82 0.03
CA SER A 103 -4.04 17.48 1.29
C SER A 103 -4.17 19.00 1.20
N PHE A 104 -3.68 19.62 0.11
CA PHE A 104 -3.81 21.06 -0.11
C PHE A 104 -5.27 21.49 -0.27
N ALA A 105 -6.07 20.71 -1.00
CA ALA A 105 -7.50 20.95 -1.13
C ALA A 105 -8.21 20.92 0.23
N GLN A 106 -7.90 19.96 1.10
CA GLN A 106 -8.44 19.88 2.46
C GLN A 106 -8.04 21.09 3.33
N MET A 107 -6.82 21.60 3.14
CA MET A 107 -6.33 22.82 3.81
C MET A 107 -6.87 24.12 3.19
N GLN A 108 -7.70 24.04 2.14
CA GLN A 108 -8.19 25.18 1.36
C GLN A 108 -7.06 26.02 0.74
N LEU A 109 -5.90 25.40 0.52
CA LEU A 109 -4.78 25.99 -0.17
C LEU A 109 -5.03 25.83 -1.67
N ARG A 110 -5.06 26.94 -2.42
CA ARG A 110 -5.23 26.92 -3.88
C ARG A 110 -4.01 26.25 -4.53
N ASP A 111 -4.25 25.49 -5.59
CA ASP A 111 -3.19 25.01 -6.48
C ASP A 111 -2.39 26.21 -7.01
N VAL A 112 -1.19 26.41 -6.48
CA VAL A 112 -0.19 27.24 -7.12
C VAL A 112 0.44 26.36 -8.20
N THR A 113 -0.23 26.22 -9.34
CA THR A 113 0.39 25.59 -10.50
C THR A 113 1.63 26.42 -10.85
N PRO A 114 2.86 25.87 -10.84
CA PRO A 114 4.00 26.60 -11.36
C PRO A 114 3.70 26.91 -12.82
N SER A 115 3.78 28.18 -13.22
CA SER A 115 3.79 28.52 -14.64
C SER A 115 4.88 27.70 -15.30
N LYS A 116 4.52 26.98 -16.36
CA LYS A 116 5.44 26.21 -17.20
C LYS A 116 6.70 27.06 -17.42
N PRO A 117 7.93 26.58 -17.16
CA PRO A 117 9.11 27.36 -17.48
C PRO A 117 9.08 27.67 -18.97
N GLU A 118 9.08 28.95 -19.33
CA GLU A 118 9.30 29.39 -20.70
C GLU A 118 10.71 28.97 -21.08
N ILE A 119 10.81 27.85 -21.80
CA ILE A 119 12.04 27.42 -22.41
C ILE A 119 12.22 28.34 -23.62
N HIS A 120 12.93 29.45 -23.43
CA HIS A 120 13.44 30.23 -24.55
C HIS A 120 14.48 29.39 -25.27
N ALA A 121 14.14 28.98 -26.49
CA ALA A 121 15.05 28.38 -27.45
C ALA A 121 16.05 29.43 -27.99
#